data_AF-X1RVL9-F1
#
_entry.id   AF-X1RVL9-F1
#
_cell.length_a   1.000
_cell.length_b   1.000
_cell.length_c   1.000
_cell.angle_alpha   90.00
_cell.angle_beta   90.00
_cell.angle_gamma   90.00
#
_symmetry.space_group_name_H-M   'P 1'
#
loop_
_entity.id
_entity.type
_entity.pdbx_description
1 polymer ?
#
loop_
_entity_poly.entity_id
_entity_poly.type
_entity_poly.pdbx_seq_one_letter_code
_entity_poly.pdbx_strand_id
1 'polypeptide(L)' 'MKWTPIVAMICIAGLEALALIKGVNWALLGLSFAALAGLGGYELKALRDRLKGGK' A
#
# COMPACT_ATOMS: atom_id res chain seq x y z
N MET A 1 13.04 12.74 10.98
CA MET A 1 12.23 11.50 11.10
C MET A 1 11.30 11.45 9.90
N LYS A 2 11.34 10.40 9.08
CA LYS A 2 10.41 10.26 7.94
C LYS A 2 9.04 9.94 8.51
N TRP A 3 8.10 10.87 8.45
CA TRP A 3 6.71 10.73 8.95
C TRP A 3 5.83 9.84 8.05
N THR A 4 6.36 9.44 6.90
CA THR A 4 5.73 8.58 5.90
C THR A 4 5.09 7.29 6.45
N PRO A 5 5.72 6.49 7.34
CA PRO A 5 5.11 5.26 7.85
C PRO A 5 3.92 5.56 8.78
N ILE A 6 3.98 6.65 9.55
CA ILE A 6 2.90 7.07 10.45
C ILE A 6 1.66 7.48 9.62
N VAL A 7 1.88 8.25 8.55
CA VAL A 7 0.77 8.66 7.67
C VAL A 7 0.15 7.45 6.95
N ALA A 8 0.97 6.49 6.54
CA ALA A 8 0.48 5.26 5.91
C ALA A 8 -0.35 4.42 6.89
N MET A 9 0.09 4.27 8.14
CA MET A 9 -0.65 3.54 9.18
C MET A 9 -2.03 4.15 9.43
N ILE A 10 -2.14 5.48 9.48
CA ILE A 10 -3.43 6.18 9.68
C ILE A 10 -4.37 5.95 8.49
N CYS A 11 -3.86 6.05 7.25
CA CYS A 11 -4.65 5.78 6.05
C CYS A 11 -5.17 4.33 6.00
N ILE A 12 -4.32 3.35 6.35
CA ILE A 12 -4.69 1.93 6.37
C ILE A 12 -5.79 1.70 7.41
N ALA A 13 -5.62 2.20 8.63
CA ALA A 13 -6.61 2.06 9.70
C ALA A 13 -7.98 2.68 9.34
N GLY A 14 -7.99 3.81 8.64
CA GLY A 14 -9.24 4.42 8.16
C GLY A 14 -9.97 3.57 7.11
N LEU A 15 -9.24 2.99 6.16
CA LEU A 15 -9.79 2.08 5.15
C LEU A 15 -10.32 0.78 5.78
N GLU A 16 -9.64 0.30 6.82
CA GLU A 16 -10.00 -0.88 7.59
C GLU A 16 -11.29 -0.67 8.38
N ALA A 17 -11.45 0.49 9.02
CA ALA A 17 -12.69 0.88 9.70
C ALA A 17 -13.88 0.98 8.73
N LEU A 18 -13.68 1.57 7.55
CA LEU A 18 -14.73 1.64 6.52
C LEU A 18 -15.11 0.26 5.98
N ALA A 19 -14.15 -0.65 5.83
CA ALA A 19 -14.42 -2.02 5.40
C ALA A 19 -15.20 -2.82 6.45
N LEU A 20 -14.87 -2.65 7.73
CA LEU A 20 -15.62 -3.23 8.85
C LEU A 20 -17.08 -2.76 8.86
N ILE A 21 -17.32 -1.47 8.68
CA ILE A 21 -18.69 -0.90 8.62
C ILE A 21 -19.49 -1.49 7.45
N LYS A 22 -18.82 -1.81 6.33
CA LYS A 22 -19.44 -2.44 5.16
C LYS A 22 -19.54 -3.97 5.26
N GLY A 23 -19.15 -4.58 6.38
CA GLY A 23 -19.18 -6.02 6.58
C GLY A 23 -18.20 -6.78 5.66
N VAL A 24 -17.19 -6.09 5.12
CA VAL A 24 -16.18 -6.70 4.25
C VAL A 24 -15.24 -7.53 5.13
N ASN A 25 -15.06 -8.79 4.74
CA ASN A 25 -14.19 -9.71 5.46
C ASN A 25 -12.73 -9.23 5.39
N TRP A 26 -12.00 -9.32 6.50
CA TRP A 26 -10.59 -8.91 6.63
C TRP A 26 -9.68 -9.48 5.52
N ALA A 27 -10.00 -10.68 5.06
CA ALA A 27 -9.31 -11.34 3.95
C ALA A 27 -9.35 -10.54 2.64
N LEU A 28 -10.46 -9.87 2.33
CA LEU A 28 -10.62 -9.13 1.07
C LEU A 28 -9.89 -7.78 1.11
N LEU A 29 -9.87 -7.12 2.26
CA LEU A 29 -9.07 -5.91 2.48
C LEU A 29 -7.56 -6.24 2.41
N GLY A 30 -7.14 -7.32 3.09
CA GLY A 30 -5.77 -7.82 3.04
C GLY A 30 -5.33 -8.20 1.62
N LEU A 31 -6.21 -8.84 0.85
CA LEU A 31 -5.97 -9.17 -0.56
C LEU A 31 -5.79 -7.91 -1.42
N SER A 32 -6.62 -6.89 -1.20
CA SER A 32 -6.52 -5.61 -1.92
C SER A 32 -5.22 -4.88 -1.59
N PHE A 33 -4.80 -4.87 -0.32
CA PHE A 33 -3.52 -4.30 0.09
C PHE A 33 -2.33 -5.11 -0.45
N ALA A 34 -2.40 -6.44 -0.47
CA ALA A 34 -1.38 -7.29 -1.07
C ALA A 34 -1.26 -7.05 -2.59
N ALA A 35 -2.39 -6.90 -3.29
CA ALA A 35 -2.42 -6.57 -4.70
C ALA A 35 -1.83 -5.18 -4.97
N LEU A 36 -2.21 -4.16 -4.19
CA LEU A 36 -1.68 -2.79 -4.30
C LEU A 36 -0.21 -2.72 -3.93
N ALA A 37 0.24 -3.43 -2.90
CA ALA A 37 1.65 -3.48 -2.51
C ALA A 37 2.49 -4.24 -3.54
N GLY A 38 1.96 -5.30 -4.14
CA GLY A 38 2.60 -6.02 -5.24
C GLY A 38 2.73 -5.14 -6.49
N LEU A 39 1.65 -4.49 -6.90
CA LEU A 39 1.61 -3.67 -8.11
C LEU A 39 2.40 -2.36 -7.93
N GLY A 40 2.19 -1.68 -6.81
CA GLY A 40 2.93 -0.48 -6.43
C GLY A 40 4.41 -0.79 -6.21
N GLY A 41 4.74 -1.93 -5.59
CA GLY A 41 6.12 -2.39 -5.43
C GLY A 41 6.81 -2.71 -6.76
N TYR A 42 6.08 -3.26 -7.74
CA TYR A 42 6.57 -3.53 -9.08
C TYR A 42 6.88 -2.23 -9.85
N GLU A 43 5.93 -1.29 -9.86
CA GLU A 43 6.10 0.05 -10.45
C GLU A 43 7.25 0.82 -9.79
N LEU A 44 7.33 0.80 -8.45
CA LEU A 44 8.41 1.46 -7.72
C LEU A 44 9.77 0.82 -7.99
N LYS A 45 9.81 -0.50 -8.19
CA LYS A 45 11.02 -1.23 -8.57
C LYS A 45 11.45 -0.85 -9.99
N ALA A 46 10.52 -0.80 -10.94
CA ALA A 46 10.78 -0.40 -12.32
C ALA A 46 11.30 1.05 -12.37
N LEU A 47 10.66 1.97 -11.66
CA LEU A 47 11.09 3.37 -11.58
C LEU A 47 12.48 3.51 -10.93
N ARG A 48 12.73 2.76 -9.84
CA ARG A 48 14.03 2.74 -9.18
C ARG A 48 15.13 2.18 -10.09
N ASP A 49 14.83 1.15 -10.86
CA ASP A 49 15.79 0.55 -11.79
C ASP A 49 16.16 1.53 -12.92
N ARG A 50 15.17 2.24 -13.48
CA ARG A 50 15.40 3.31 -14.48
C ARG A 50 16.24 4.47 -13.91
N LEU A 51 16.00 4.86 -12.67
CA LEU A 51 16.79 5.90 -11.98
C LEU A 51 18.22 5.43 -11.65
N LYS A 52 18.44 4.13 -11.43
CA LYS A 52 19.77 3.56 -11.12
C LYS A 52 20.57 3.20 -12.37
N GLY A 53 19.89 2.90 -13.48
CA GLY A 53 20.48 2.58 -14.78
C GLY A 53 20.80 3.79 -15.65
N GLY A 54 20.43 5.00 -15.24
CA GLY A 54 20.88 6.25 -15.84
C GLY A 54 22.33 6.56 -15.46
N LYS A 55 23.27 5.86 -16.09
CA LYS A 55 24.66 6.32 -16.28
C LYS A 55 24.81 6.81 -17.71
#